data_AF-A0A544TDB2-F1
#
_entry.id   AF-A0A544TDB2-F1
#
_cell.length_a   1.000
_cell.length_b   1.000
_cell.length_c   1.000
_cell.angle_alpha   90.00
_cell.angle_beta   90.00
_cell.angle_gamma   90.00
#
_symmetry.space_group_name_H-M   'P 1'
#
loop_
_entity.id
_entity.type
_entity.pdbx_description
1 polymer ?
#
loop_
_entity_poly.entity_id
_entity_poly.type
_entity_poly.pdbx_seq_one_letter_code
_entity_poly.pdbx_strand_id
1 'polypeptide(L)'
;MSNFLKLVGAQLRTVRKARGLTQEELAEKTGKIGVGKSRISDIERGEANITLETLEMLMNALEIHPNELFNFQRLATKTDFEEKSYMLDLHLSILRDRDLDEVKYVMSTTKDFLDTVDAKMKK
;
A
#
# COMPACT_ATOMS: atom_id res chain seq x y z
N MET A 1 3.08 15.71 -5.62
CA MET A 1 1.92 15.01 -5.00
C MET A 1 2.43 13.82 -4.20
N SER A 2 1.92 13.64 -2.98
CA SER A 2 2.37 12.56 -2.09
C SER A 2 2.02 11.19 -2.66
N ASN A 3 2.98 10.26 -2.67
CA ASN A 3 2.75 8.87 -3.05
C ASN A 3 1.69 8.20 -2.15
N PHE A 4 1.59 8.63 -0.89
CA PHE A 4 0.66 8.09 0.10
C PHE A 4 -0.81 8.40 -0.23
N LEU A 5 -1.13 9.63 -0.65
CA LEU A 5 -2.52 9.98 -1.02
C LEU A 5 -3.02 9.15 -2.21
N LYS A 6 -2.13 8.87 -3.17
CA LYS A 6 -2.45 8.00 -4.32
C LYS A 6 -2.69 6.55 -3.88
N LEU A 7 -1.89 6.02 -2.96
CA LEU A 7 -2.08 4.66 -2.42
C LEU A 7 -3.41 4.54 -1.68
N VAL A 8 -3.71 5.48 -0.77
CA VAL A 8 -4.97 5.49 -0.01
C VAL A 8 -6.17 5.65 -0.96
N GLY A 9 -6.11 6.58 -1.91
CA GLY A 9 -7.16 6.80 -2.90
C GLY A 9 -7.40 5.57 -3.78
N ALA A 10 -6.32 4.91 -4.23
CA ALA A 10 -6.42 3.68 -5.00
C ALA A 10 -7.04 2.54 -4.19
N GLN A 11 -6.72 2.41 -2.90
CA GLN A 11 -7.31 1.38 -2.05
C GLN A 11 -8.81 1.63 -1.82
N LEU A 12 -9.20 2.87 -1.53
CA LEU A 12 -10.62 3.25 -1.44
C LEU A 12 -11.38 2.89 -2.71
N ARG A 13 -10.80 3.18 -3.88
CA ARG A 13 -11.38 2.81 -5.17
C ARG A 13 -11.54 1.31 -5.34
N THR A 14 -10.53 0.54 -4.95
CA THR A 14 -10.54 -0.92 -5.05
C THR A 14 -11.60 -1.53 -4.15
N VAL A 15 -11.67 -1.11 -2.88
CA VAL A 15 -12.71 -1.55 -1.94
C VAL A 15 -14.09 -1.16 -2.47
N ARG A 16 -14.30 0.09 -2.89
CA ARG A 16 -15.58 0.55 -3.44
C ARG A 16 -16.05 -0.34 -4.59
N LYS A 17 -15.16 -0.62 -5.54
CA LYS A 17 -15.48 -1.51 -6.68
C LYS A 17 -15.78 -2.94 -6.23
N ALA A 18 -15.05 -3.46 -5.24
CA ALA A 18 -15.33 -4.79 -4.67
C ALA A 18 -16.71 -4.86 -3.99
N ARG A 19 -17.20 -3.74 -3.46
CA ARG A 19 -18.56 -3.58 -2.94
C ARG A 19 -19.63 -3.29 -4.01
N GLY A 20 -19.25 -3.23 -5.29
CA GLY A 20 -20.17 -2.97 -6.40
C GLY A 20 -20.75 -1.56 -6.44
N LEU A 21 -20.18 -0.61 -5.69
CA LEU A 21 -20.71 0.75 -5.58
C LEU A 21 -20.13 1.65 -6.68
N THR A 22 -20.94 2.54 -7.22
CA THR A 22 -20.51 3.71 -8.01
C THR A 22 -19.98 4.83 -7.10
N GLN A 23 -19.33 5.85 -7.69
CA GLN A 23 -18.86 7.01 -6.92
C GLN A 23 -20.03 7.83 -6.36
N GLU A 24 -21.13 7.94 -7.12
CA GLU A 24 -22.40 8.51 -6.64
C GLU A 24 -22.94 7.73 -5.44
N GLU A 25 -23.09 6.41 -5.54
CA GLU A 25 -23.66 5.60 -4.44
C GLU A 25 -22.78 5.62 -3.19
N LEU A 26 -21.46 5.66 -3.34
CA LEU A 26 -20.56 5.83 -2.19
C LEU A 26 -20.77 7.20 -1.54
N ALA A 27 -20.87 8.27 -2.34
CA ALA A 27 -21.12 9.61 -1.84
C ALA A 27 -22.45 9.67 -1.06
N GLU A 28 -23.52 9.09 -1.60
CA GLU A 28 -24.82 8.97 -0.92
C GLU A 28 -24.73 8.18 0.38
N LYS A 29 -24.03 7.03 0.38
CA LYS A 29 -23.80 6.20 1.57
C LYS A 29 -23.07 6.91 2.70
N THR A 30 -22.29 7.97 2.42
CA THR A 30 -21.67 8.77 3.50
C THR A 30 -22.70 9.53 4.34
N GLY A 31 -23.91 9.74 3.81
CA GLY A 31 -24.96 10.51 4.48
C GLY A 31 -24.62 12.00 4.70
N LYS A 32 -23.50 12.48 4.17
CA LYS A 32 -22.99 13.83 4.43
C LYS A 32 -23.26 14.78 3.28
N ILE A 33 -23.99 15.85 3.59
CA ILE A 33 -24.24 16.95 2.66
C ILE A 33 -22.89 17.55 2.22
N GLY A 34 -22.67 17.64 0.91
CA GLY A 34 -21.46 18.22 0.31
C GLY A 34 -20.37 17.23 -0.10
N VAL A 35 -20.52 15.93 0.22
CA VAL A 35 -19.70 14.88 -0.41
C VAL A 35 -20.41 14.45 -1.69
N GLY A 36 -19.93 14.94 -2.84
CA GLY A 36 -20.46 14.56 -4.15
C GLY A 36 -19.53 13.62 -4.91
N LYS A 37 -20.03 13.04 -6.00
CA LYS A 37 -19.25 12.19 -6.93
C LYS A 37 -17.88 12.78 -7.28
N SER A 38 -17.81 14.07 -7.62
CA SER A 38 -16.55 14.73 -7.99
C SER A 38 -15.52 14.63 -6.87
N ARG A 39 -15.92 14.90 -5.63
CA ARG A 39 -15.03 14.84 -4.47
C ARG A 39 -14.53 13.42 -4.23
N ILE A 40 -15.40 12.41 -4.33
CA ILE A 40 -14.99 11.00 -4.27
C ILE A 40 -13.98 10.69 -5.37
N SER A 41 -14.22 11.18 -6.59
CA SER A 41 -13.32 10.99 -7.73
C SER A 41 -11.92 11.58 -7.49
N ASP A 42 -11.85 12.80 -6.95
CA ASP A 42 -10.59 13.48 -6.63
C ASP A 42 -9.84 12.75 -5.51
N ILE A 43 -10.56 12.21 -4.52
CA ILE A 43 -10.00 11.39 -3.44
C ILE A 43 -9.42 10.09 -4.00
N GLU A 44 -10.16 9.39 -4.85
CA GLU A 44 -9.71 8.13 -5.45
C GLU A 44 -8.49 8.28 -6.36
N ARG A 45 -8.29 9.46 -6.95
CA ARG A 45 -7.09 9.78 -7.74
C ARG A 45 -5.93 10.30 -6.89
N GLY A 46 -6.14 10.53 -5.59
CA GLY A 46 -5.15 11.12 -4.69
C GLY A 46 -4.88 12.61 -4.97
N GLU A 47 -5.81 13.30 -5.63
CA GLU A 47 -5.74 14.73 -5.95
C GLU A 47 -6.32 15.60 -4.82
N ALA A 48 -7.13 15.01 -3.95
CA ALA A 48 -7.71 15.64 -2.78
C ALA A 48 -6.93 15.29 -1.50
N ASN A 49 -6.44 16.31 -0.78
CA ASN A 49 -6.05 16.13 0.61
C ASN A 49 -7.33 16.03 1.48
N ILE A 50 -7.45 14.95 2.26
CA ILE A 50 -8.61 14.69 3.12
C ILE A 50 -8.20 14.63 4.58
N THR A 51 -9.13 15.02 5.46
CA THR A 51 -8.95 14.85 6.90
C THR A 51 -9.13 13.38 7.28
N LEU A 52 -8.59 12.99 8.45
CA LEU A 52 -8.83 11.65 8.99
C LEU A 52 -10.31 11.39 9.27
N GLU A 53 -11.07 12.40 9.69
CA GLU A 53 -12.54 12.29 9.85
C GLU A 53 -13.24 11.97 8.51
N THR A 54 -12.76 12.55 7.40
CA THR A 54 -13.29 12.23 6.07
C THR A 54 -12.93 10.81 5.66
N LEU A 55 -11.73 10.36 6.02
CA LEU A 55 -11.29 9.00 5.76
C LEU A 55 -12.12 7.98 6.57
N GLU A 56 -12.32 8.22 7.86
CA GLU A 56 -13.15 7.40 8.75
C GLU A 56 -14.60 7.32 8.26
N MET A 57 -15.18 8.43 7.83
CA MET A 57 -16.51 8.45 7.22
C MET A 57 -16.60 7.56 5.97
N LEU A 58 -15.62 7.64 5.08
CA LEU A 58 -15.58 6.80 3.88
C LEU A 58 -15.40 5.32 4.25
N MET A 59 -14.57 5.02 5.24
CA MET A 59 -14.40 3.67 5.76
C MET A 59 -15.70 3.11 6.34
N ASN A 60 -16.45 3.92 7.09
CA ASN A 60 -17.76 3.54 7.61
C ASN A 60 -18.77 3.29 6.48
N ALA A 61 -18.79 4.16 5.46
CA ALA A 61 -19.67 4.00 4.29
C ALA A 61 -19.33 2.76 3.46
N LEU A 62 -18.05 2.38 3.42
CA LEU A 62 -17.54 1.16 2.77
C LEU A 62 -17.56 -0.07 3.69
N GLU A 63 -17.90 0.10 4.97
CA GLU A 63 -17.89 -0.93 6.01
C GLU A 63 -16.56 -1.68 6.12
N ILE A 64 -15.46 -0.93 6.19
CA ILE A 64 -14.09 -1.47 6.30
C ILE A 64 -13.36 -0.96 7.54
N HIS A 65 -12.38 -1.75 8.00
CA HIS A 65 -11.49 -1.37 9.10
C HIS A 65 -10.17 -0.75 8.58
N PRO A 66 -9.42 0.00 9.43
CA PRO A 66 -8.16 0.62 9.02
C PRO A 66 -7.18 -0.39 8.41
N ASN A 67 -7.12 -1.61 8.94
CA ASN A 67 -6.24 -2.66 8.44
C ASN A 67 -6.53 -3.02 6.98
N GLU A 68 -7.78 -2.96 6.53
CA GLU A 68 -8.17 -3.21 5.14
C GLU A 68 -7.86 -2.01 4.24
N LEU A 69 -8.07 -0.80 4.75
CA LEU A 69 -7.73 0.45 4.04
C LEU A 69 -6.22 0.62 3.85
N PHE A 70 -5.40 0.17 4.79
CA PHE A 70 -3.94 0.28 4.72
C PHE A 70 -3.28 -1.01 4.21
N ASN A 71 -4.07 -1.99 3.76
CA ASN A 71 -3.56 -3.19 3.12
C ASN A 71 -3.27 -2.94 1.62
N PHE A 72 -2.12 -2.31 1.36
CA PHE A 72 -1.68 -2.00 0.01
C PHE A 72 -1.11 -3.20 -0.76
N GLN A 73 -0.94 -4.37 -0.11
CA GLN A 73 -0.34 -5.57 -0.73
C GLN A 73 -1.16 -6.11 -1.91
N ARG A 74 -2.47 -5.81 -1.98
CA ARG A 74 -3.37 -6.27 -3.05
C ARG A 74 -3.50 -5.31 -4.24
N LEU A 75 -3.14 -4.05 -4.09
CA LEU A 75 -3.08 -3.08 -5.20
C LEU A 75 -1.84 -3.28 -6.07
N ALA A 76 -0.85 -3.95 -5.49
CA ALA A 76 0.40 -4.34 -6.10
C ALA A 76 0.21 -5.49 -7.10
N THR A 77 -0.56 -5.27 -8.16
CA THR A 77 -0.48 -6.16 -9.33
C THR A 77 0.63 -5.66 -10.25
N LYS A 78 1.82 -6.24 -10.04
CA LYS A 78 3.01 -6.31 -10.91
C LYS A 78 3.69 -4.98 -11.24
N THR A 79 4.56 -4.54 -10.33
CA THR A 79 5.79 -3.85 -10.70
C THR A 79 6.98 -4.54 -10.01
N ASP A 80 8.13 -4.70 -10.69
CA ASP A 80 9.36 -5.32 -10.13
C ASP A 80 9.75 -4.75 -8.75
N PHE A 81 9.38 -3.50 -8.50
CA PHE A 81 9.64 -2.81 -7.24
C PHE A 81 8.85 -3.41 -6.06
N GLU A 82 7.62 -3.87 -6.29
CA GLU A 82 6.75 -4.45 -5.26
C GLU A 82 7.16 -5.88 -4.92
N GLU A 83 7.55 -6.67 -5.92
CA GLU A 83 8.12 -8.02 -5.71
C GLU A 83 9.42 -7.92 -4.90
N LYS A 84 10.28 -6.95 -5.23
CA LYS A 84 11.50 -6.69 -4.47
C LYS A 84 11.21 -6.29 -3.02
N SER A 85 10.24 -5.40 -2.78
CA SER A 85 9.87 -4.98 -1.42
C SER A 85 9.34 -6.14 -0.60
N TYR A 86 8.46 -6.97 -1.17
CA TYR A 86 7.93 -8.15 -0.52
C TYR A 86 9.02 -9.16 -0.13
N MET A 87 9.98 -9.40 -1.02
CA MET A 87 11.12 -10.29 -0.74
C MET A 87 12.01 -9.76 0.38
N LEU A 88 12.21 -8.44 0.46
CA LEU A 88 12.96 -7.81 1.55
C LEU A 88 12.22 -7.92 2.89
N ASP A 89 10.91 -7.73 2.89
CA ASP A 89 10.08 -7.86 4.09
C ASP A 89 10.06 -9.30 4.63
N LEU A 90 9.94 -10.28 3.72
CA LEU A 90 10.03 -11.70 4.06
C LEU A 90 11.41 -12.04 4.65
N HIS A 91 12.49 -11.54 4.05
CA HIS A 91 13.84 -11.73 4.55
C HIS A 91 14.02 -11.14 5.96
N LEU A 92 13.52 -9.92 6.18
CA LEU A 92 13.56 -9.27 7.49
C LEU A 92 12.76 -10.05 8.54
N SER A 93 11.59 -10.59 8.17
CA SER A 93 10.79 -11.42 9.06
C SER A 93 11.53 -12.67 9.52
N ILE A 94 12.25 -13.33 8.61
CA ILE A 94 13.01 -14.55 8.94
C ILE A 94 14.21 -14.24 9.84
N LEU A 95 14.85 -13.09 9.66
CA LEU A 95 16.04 -12.71 10.44
C LEU A 95 15.71 -12.15 11.83
N ARG A 96 14.50 -11.65 12.05
CA ARG A 96 14.12 -10.99 13.31
C ARG A 96 14.24 -11.90 14.54
N ASP A 97 13.97 -13.19 14.37
CA ASP A 97 13.95 -14.17 15.46
C ASP A 97 15.25 -14.98 15.57
N ARG A 98 16.30 -14.59 14.82
CA ARG A 98 17.61 -15.26 14.81
C ARG A 98 18.56 -14.62 15.80
N ASP A 99 19.58 -15.37 16.20
CA ASP A 99 20.63 -14.79 17.03
C ASP A 99 21.53 -13.84 16.23
N LEU A 100 22.25 -12.98 16.95
CA LEU A 100 23.06 -11.93 16.35
C LEU A 100 24.20 -12.48 15.48
N ASP A 101 24.77 -13.63 15.83
CA ASP A 101 25.91 -14.19 15.11
C ASP A 101 25.44 -14.85 13.80
N GLU A 102 24.26 -15.48 13.80
CA GLU A 102 23.57 -15.92 12.60
C GLU A 102 23.23 -14.76 11.65
N VAL A 103 22.71 -13.66 12.18
CA VAL A 103 22.40 -12.47 11.36
C VAL A 103 23.68 -11.88 10.75
N LYS A 104 24.77 -11.79 11.52
CA LYS A 104 26.08 -11.34 11.00
C LYS A 104 26.61 -12.26 9.91
N TYR A 105 26.47 -13.57 10.08
CA TYR A 105 26.90 -14.55 9.09
C TYR A 105 26.10 -14.43 7.78
N VAL A 106 24.78 -14.24 7.86
CA VAL A 106 23.93 -13.95 6.69
C VAL A 106 24.38 -12.66 6.01
N MET A 107 24.70 -11.61 6.78
CA MET A 107 25.15 -10.33 6.24
C MET A 107 26.49 -10.45 5.51
N SER A 108 27.48 -11.16 6.07
CA SER A 108 28.77 -11.37 5.40
C SER A 108 28.60 -12.18 4.12
N THR A 109 27.83 -13.26 4.17
CA THR A 109 27.56 -14.10 3.00
C THR A 109 26.84 -13.33 1.90
N THR A 110 25.86 -12.50 2.26
CA THR A 110 25.14 -11.64 1.31
C THR A 110 26.08 -10.65 0.65
N LYS A 111 26.97 -10.02 1.42
CA LYS A 111 27.96 -9.08 0.90
C LYS A 111 28.91 -9.77 -0.09
N ASP A 112 29.48 -10.90 0.29
CA ASP A 112 30.43 -11.65 -0.55
C ASP A 112 29.78 -12.09 -1.87
N PHE A 113 28.52 -12.52 -1.80
CA PHE A 113 27.74 -12.87 -2.99
C PHE A 113 27.54 -11.66 -3.91
N LEU A 114 27.11 -10.52 -3.37
CA LEU A 114 26.87 -9.30 -4.15
C LEU A 114 28.16 -8.78 -4.80
N ASP A 115 29.26 -8.75 -4.06
CA ASP A 115 30.58 -8.37 -4.57
C ASP A 115 30.99 -9.27 -5.75
N THR A 116 30.69 -10.57 -5.67
CA THR A 116 30.95 -11.54 -6.75
C THR A 116 30.09 -11.28 -7.99
N VAL A 117 28.80 -10.96 -7.81
CA VAL A 117 27.88 -10.64 -8.91
C VAL A 117 28.31 -9.36 -9.62
N ASP A 118 28.59 -8.30 -8.87
CA ASP A 118 29.01 -7.00 -9.40
C ASP A 118 30.32 -7.11 -10.18
N ALA A 119 31.26 -7.93 -9.71
CA ALA A 119 32.52 -8.19 -10.42
C ALA A 119 32.31 -8.90 -11.76
N LYS A 120 31.28 -9.76 -11.88
CA LYS A 120 30.93 -10.44 -13.15
C LYS A 120 30.19 -9.52 -14.13
N MET A 121 29.40 -8.57 -13.64
CA MET A 121 28.66 -7.62 -14.50
C MET A 121 29.54 -6.51 -15.10
N LYS A 122 30.74 -6.30 -14.58
CA LYS A 122 31.72 -5.30 -15.07
C LYS A 122 32.67 -5.84 -16.15
N LYS A 123 32.54 -7.11 -16.56
CA LYS A 123 33.30 -7.75 -17.64
C LYS A 123 32.41 -7.94 -18.86
#